data_AF-A0A7C1BS24-F1
#
_entry.id   AF-A0A7C1BS24-F1
#
_cell.length_a   1.000
_cell.length_b   1.000
_cell.length_c   1.000
_cell.angle_alpha   90.00
_cell.angle_beta   90.00
_cell.angle_gamma   90.00
#
_symmetry.space_group_name_H-M   'P 1'
#
loop_
_entity.id
_entity.type
_entity.pdbx_description
1 polymer ?
#
loop_
_entity_poly.entity_id
_entity_poly.type
_entity_poly.pdbx_seq_one_letter_code
_entity_poly.pdbx_strand_id
1 'polypeptide(L)' 'MSTQTDSQPADYAGLTPDTLLDAIEQCGYLSDGRFLALNSYENRVYQVGIEDRTPIIAKFYRPGRWSTEAIIE' A
#
# COMPACT_ATOMS: atom_id res chain seq x y z
N MET A 1 14.84 19.77 30.42
CA MET A 1 13.79 19.74 29.38
C MET A 1 14.30 18.85 28.27
N SER A 2 14.00 17.54 28.34
CA SER A 2 14.41 16.59 27.31
C SER A 2 13.23 16.42 26.36
N THR A 3 13.38 16.93 25.14
CA THR A 3 12.38 16.75 24.08
C THR A 3 12.36 15.28 23.70
N GLN A 4 11.31 14.59 24.13
CA GLN A 4 10.97 13.24 23.70
C GLN A 4 10.73 13.28 22.18
N THR A 5 11.65 12.69 21.43
CA THR A 5 11.47 12.46 19.99
C THR A 5 10.32 11.47 19.85
N ASP A 6 9.14 11.99 19.55
CA ASP A 6 8.01 11.18 19.10
C ASP A 6 8.48 10.41 17.86
N SER A 7 8.84 9.15 18.07
CA SER A 7 9.16 8.24 16.98
C SER A 7 7.84 7.89 16.33
N GLN A 8 7.31 8.81 15.51
CA GLN A 8 6.23 8.47 14.59
C GLN A 8 6.74 7.27 13.77
N PRO A 9 6.09 6.10 13.84
CA PRO A 9 6.44 5.01 12.95
C PRO A 9 6.26 5.55 11.54
N ALA A 10 7.35 5.63 10.77
CA ALA A 10 7.30 6.14 9.42
C ALA A 10 6.17 5.42 8.67
N ASP A 11 5.09 6.15 8.39
CA ASP A 11 3.71 5.64 8.18
C ASP A 11 3.52 4.63 7.04
N TYR A 12 4.57 4.34 6.27
CA TYR A 12 4.63 3.36 5.19
C TYR A 12 6.03 2.73 5.05
N ALA A 13 6.88 2.76 6.07
CA ALA A 13 8.27 2.30 5.97
C ALA A 13 8.41 0.82 5.57
N GLY A 14 7.39 0.00 5.83
CA GLY A 14 7.32 -1.39 5.38
C GLY A 14 6.73 -1.59 3.98
N LEU A 15 6.21 -0.54 3.34
CA LEU A 15 5.61 -0.60 2.00
C LEU A 15 6.68 -0.45 0.92
N THR A 16 7.60 -1.41 0.87
CA THR A 16 8.62 -1.51 -0.17
C THR A 16 8.02 -2.09 -1.45
N PRO A 17 8.69 -1.95 -2.61
CA PRO A 17 8.28 -2.60 -3.85
C PRO A 17 8.10 -4.13 -3.69
N ASP A 18 8.95 -4.77 -2.90
CA ASP A 18 8.89 -6.20 -2.60
C ASP A 18 7.61 -6.57 -1.85
N THR A 19 7.25 -5.81 -0.80
CA THR A 19 5.98 -6.01 -0.06
C THR A 19 4.77 -5.75 -0.96
N LEU A 20 4.87 -4.82 -1.89
CA LEU A 20 3.83 -4.53 -2.88
C LEU A 20 3.64 -5.73 -3.83
N LEU A 21 4.73 -6.25 -4.40
CA LEU A 21 4.72 -7.43 -5.27
C LEU A 21 4.09 -8.63 -4.56
N ASP A 22 4.60 -8.95 -3.38
CA ASP A 22 4.12 -10.06 -2.56
C ASP A 22 2.62 -9.93 -2.23
N ALA A 23 2.14 -8.73 -1.88
CA ALA A 23 0.71 -8.50 -1.62
C ALA A 23 -0.18 -8.73 -2.87
N ILE A 24 0.29 -8.32 -4.05
CA ILE A 24 -0.45 -8.50 -5.31
C ILE A 24 -0.48 -9.98 -5.71
N GLU A 25 0.64 -10.68 -5.54
CA GLU A 25 0.74 -12.13 -5.78
C GLU A 25 -0.12 -12.93 -4.79
N GLN A 26 -0.15 -12.55 -3.51
CA GLN A 26 -1.05 -13.15 -2.51
C GLN A 26 -2.53 -12.97 -2.85
N CYS A 27 -2.89 -11.89 -3.55
CA CYS A 27 -4.25 -11.69 -4.08
C CYS A 27 -4.53 -12.53 -5.35
N GLY A 28 -3.56 -13.29 -5.85
CA GLY A 28 -3.69 -14.14 -7.03
C GLY A 28 -3.48 -13.42 -8.36
N TYR A 29 -2.84 -12.24 -8.35
CA TYR A 29 -2.54 -11.48 -9.55
C TYR A 29 -1.05 -11.52 -9.87
N LEU A 30 -0.70 -11.76 -11.15
CA LEU A 30 0.67 -11.68 -11.65
C LEU A 30 0.97 -10.25 -12.12
N SER A 31 1.75 -9.51 -11.35
CA SER A 31 2.14 -8.16 -11.75
C SER A 31 3.24 -8.18 -12.82
N ASP A 32 3.14 -7.31 -13.82
CA ASP A 32 4.16 -7.02 -14.85
C ASP A 32 5.33 -6.17 -14.29
N GLY A 33 5.41 -5.98 -12.96
CA GLY A 33 6.39 -5.13 -12.28
C GLY A 33 6.20 -3.62 -12.52
N ARG A 34 5.16 -3.22 -13.26
CA ARG A 34 4.82 -1.80 -13.49
C ARG A 34 3.97 -1.26 -12.35
N PHE A 35 4.55 -0.37 -11.55
CA PHE A 35 3.85 0.35 -10.49
C PHE A 35 3.77 1.84 -10.80
N LEU A 36 2.56 2.38 -10.85
CA LEU A 36 2.33 3.81 -11.01
C LEU A 36 1.65 4.35 -9.75
N ALA A 37 2.39 5.14 -8.99
CA ALA A 37 1.87 5.78 -7.78
C ALA A 37 0.84 6.85 -8.18
N LEU A 38 -0.39 6.72 -7.68
CA LEU A 38 -1.45 7.69 -7.93
C LEU A 38 -1.47 8.75 -6.82
N ASN A 39 -1.89 9.97 -7.18
CA ASN A 39 -2.06 11.04 -6.21
C ASN A 39 -3.19 10.68 -5.25
N SER A 40 -2.84 10.33 -4.02
CA SER A 40 -3.78 10.10 -2.93
C SER A 40 -3.23 10.73 -1.66
N TYR A 41 -4.07 11.52 -0.98
CA TYR A 41 -3.68 12.28 0.20
C TYR A 41 -3.72 11.45 1.48
N GLU A 42 -4.59 10.44 1.55
CA GLU A 42 -4.78 9.64 2.77
C GLU A 42 -4.09 8.27 2.73
N ASN A 43 -4.21 7.58 1.59
CA ASN A 43 -3.78 6.19 1.40
C ASN A 43 -2.66 6.10 0.38
N ARG A 44 -1.89 5.01 0.40
CA ARG A 44 -0.96 4.72 -0.69
C ARG A 44 -1.68 3.94 -1.78
N VAL A 45 -1.89 4.60 -2.91
CA VAL A 45 -2.58 4.01 -4.07
C VAL A 45 -1.58 3.81 -5.19
N TYR A 46 -1.54 2.58 -5.71
CA TYR A 46 -0.73 2.21 -6.86
C TYR A 46 -1.63 1.61 -7.92
N GLN A 47 -1.47 2.06 -9.15
CA GLN A 47 -1.92 1.30 -10.30
C GLN A 47 -0.85 0.26 -10.63
N VAL A 48 -1.23 -1.00 -10.57
CA VAL A 48 -0.34 -2.14 -10.81
C VAL A 48 -0.68 -2.73 -12.18
N GLY A 49 0.32 -2.78 -13.07
CA GLY A 49 0.20 -3.51 -14.32
C GLY A 49 0.13 -5.01 -14.05
N ILE A 50 -0.88 -5.70 -14.59
CA ILE A 50 -1.03 -7.15 -14.50
C ILE A 50 -0.72 -7.75 -15.86
N GLU A 51 0.07 -8.82 -15.88
CA GLU A 51 0.42 -9.51 -17.12
C GLU A 51 -0.85 -10.08 -17.79
N ASP A 52 -1.01 -9.83 -19.09
CA ASP A 52 -2.16 -10.26 -19.91
C ASP A 52 -3.53 -9.74 -19.43
N ARG A 53 -3.58 -8.75 -18.54
CA ARG A 53 -4.84 -8.20 -17.99
C ARG A 53 -4.85 -6.69 -17.88
N THR A 54 -6.04 -6.15 -17.65
CA THR A 54 -6.20 -4.74 -17.29
C THR A 54 -5.47 -4.44 -15.98
N PRO A 55 -4.77 -3.30 -15.88
CA PRO A 55 -4.11 -2.90 -14.64
C PRO A 55 -5.13 -2.73 -13.51
N ILE A 56 -4.73 -3.10 -12.30
CA ILE A 56 -5.58 -3.02 -11.10
C ILE A 56 -5.13 -1.86 -10.21
N ILE A 57 -6.03 -1.40 -9.33
CA ILE A 57 -5.74 -0.36 -8.35
C ILE A 57 -5.55 -1.02 -6.98
N ALA A 58 -4.32 -0.97 -6.48
CA ALA A 58 -3.96 -1.43 -5.14
C ALA A 58 -3.99 -0.24 -4.17
N LYS A 59 -4.81 -0.34 -3.13
CA LYS A 59 -4.96 0.70 -2.10
C LYS A 59 -4.50 0.15 -0.75
N PHE A 60 -3.41 0.69 -0.25
CA PHE A 60 -2.81 0.32 1.02
C PHE A 60 -3.23 1.29 2.12
N TYR A 61 -3.89 0.74 3.13
CA TYR A 61 -4.33 1.48 4.32
C TYR A 61 -3.26 1.41 5.41
N ARG A 62 -3.22 2.44 6.26
CA ARG A 62 -2.26 2.49 7.37
C ARG A 62 -2.66 1.50 8.47
N PRO A 63 -1.73 0.66 8.96
CA PRO A 63 -2.01 -0.23 10.08
C PRO A 63 -2.39 0.58 11.32
N GLY A 64 -3.48 0.20 12.00
CA GLY A 64 -3.94 0.85 13.23
C GLY A 64 -4.74 2.16 13.07
N ARG A 65 -4.91 2.68 11.83
CA ARG A 65 -5.70 3.90 11.59
C ARG A 65 -7.16 3.62 11.22
N TRP A 66 -7.44 2.40 10.76
CA TRP A 66 -8.77 1.95 10.34
C TRP A 66 -9.05 0.58 10.95
N SER A 67 -10.18 0.43 11.63
CA SER A 67 -10.69 -0.88 12.04
C SER A 67 -11.04 -1.69 10.80
N THR A 68 -10.91 -3.02 10.83
CA THR A 68 -11.26 -3.92 9.71
C THR A 68 -12.67 -3.65 9.17
N GLU A 69 -13.60 -3.28 10.06
CA GLU A 69 -14.98 -2.92 9.72
C GLU A 69 -15.08 -1.69 8.81
N ALA A 70 -14.18 -0.72 8.95
CA ALA A 70 -14.17 0.51 8.13
C ALA A 70 -13.50 0.31 6.75
N ILE A 71 -12.88 -0.84 6.50
CA ILE A 71 -12.17 -1.15 5.25
C ILE A 71 -13.07 -1.91 4.26
N ILE A 72 -14.12 -2.57 4.76
CA ILE A 72 -14.98 -3.50 4.00
C ILE A 72 -16.26 -2.82 3.45
N GLU A 73 -16.58 -1.59 3.86
CA GLU A 73 -17.79 -0.86 3.44
C GLU A 73 -17.73 -0.32 2.00
#